data_AF-A0A401TRR9-F1
#
_entry.id   AF-A0A401TRR9-F1
#
_cell.length_a   1.000
_cell.length_b   1.000
_cell.length_c   1.000
_cell.angle_alpha   90.00
_cell.angle_beta   90.00
_cell.angle_gamma   90.00
#
_symmetry.space_group_name_H-M   'P 1'
#
loop_
_entity.id
_entity.type
_entity.pdbx_description
1 polymer ?
#
loop_
_entity_poly.entity_id
_entity_poly.type
_entity_poly.pdbx_seq_one_letter_code
_entity_poly.pdbx_strand_id
1 'polypeptide(L)' 'PPRVVDYIHRIGRTGRAGKSGVAVTFLTKEDSSVFYDLKQAILESPVSSCPPELSNHPDAQHKPGTILTKKRREETIFA' A
#
# COMPACT_ATOMS: atom_id res chain seq x y z
N PRO A 1 6.02 1.32 10.16
CA PRO A 1 5.37 1.63 11.46
C PRO A 1 4.04 0.89 11.49
N PRO A 2 3.50 0.54 12.67
CA PRO A 2 2.34 -0.34 12.77
C PRO A 2 1.04 0.26 12.21
N ARG A 3 1.00 1.59 11.98
CA ARG A 3 -0.13 2.28 11.36
C ARG A 3 0.36 3.28 10.32
N VAL A 4 -0.45 3.49 9.27
CA VAL A 4 -0.15 4.44 8.18
C VAL A 4 -0.09 5.90 8.67
N VAL A 5 -0.88 6.27 9.69
CA VAL A 5 -0.87 7.63 10.26
C VAL A 5 0.51 7.98 10.82
N ASP A 6 1.17 7.02 11.46
CA ASP A 6 2.51 7.21 12.01
C ASP A 6 3.55 7.35 10.87
N TYR A 7 3.33 6.70 9.72
CA TYR A 7 4.14 6.91 8.52
C TYR A 7 3.99 8.34 7.98
N ILE A 8 2.75 8.84 7.86
CA ILE A 8 2.45 10.20 7.38
C ILE A 8 3.16 11.25 8.25
N HIS A 9 3.11 11.10 9.58
CA HIS A 9 3.81 11.99 10.51
C HIS A 9 5.34 11.98 10.34
N ARG A 10 5.93 10.83 9.99
CA ARG A 10 7.38 10.70 9.77
C ARG A 10 7.79 11.39 8.48
N ILE A 11 7.10 11.11 7.37
CA ILE A 11 7.46 11.70 6.07
C ILE A 11 7.13 13.19 6.01
N GLY A 12 6.14 13.67 6.77
CA GLY A 12 5.83 15.10 6.89
C GLY A 12 6.95 15.95 7.50
N ARG A 13 8.08 15.36 7.89
CA ARG A 13 9.30 16.05 8.34
C ARG A 13 10.21 16.49 7.19
N THR A 14 9.96 16.05 5.95
CA THR A 14 10.72 16.50 4.77
C THR A 14 10.55 18.00 4.48
N GLY A 15 9.54 18.64 5.07
CA GLY A 15 9.27 20.08 4.99
C GLY A 15 7.84 20.36 4.54
N ARG A 16 7.24 21.46 5.01
CA ARG A 16 5.87 21.86 4.62
C ARG A 16 5.82 22.59 3.27
N ALA A 17 6.93 23.21 2.87
CA ALA A 17 7.08 23.97 1.64
C ALA A 17 8.55 23.94 1.20
N GLY A 18 8.81 24.24 -0.07
CA GLY A 18 10.16 24.21 -0.65
C GLY A 18 10.41 22.91 -1.42
N LYS A 19 11.59 22.30 -1.24
CA LYS A 19 11.94 21.03 -1.89
C LYS A 19 11.07 19.91 -1.31
N SER A 20 10.50 19.04 -2.13
CA SER A 20 9.62 17.94 -1.68
C SER A 20 10.28 17.01 -0.66
N GLY A 21 11.61 16.86 -0.74
CA GLY A 21 12.38 15.89 0.03
C GLY A 21 12.11 14.44 -0.40
N VAL A 22 12.81 13.50 0.22
CA VAL A 22 12.69 12.07 -0.11
C VAL A 22 12.59 11.29 1.19
N ALA A 23 11.59 10.41 1.26
CA ALA A 23 11.45 9.43 2.32
C ALA A 23 11.63 8.03 1.73
N VAL A 24 12.60 7.27 2.26
CA VAL A 24 12.83 5.88 1.87
C VAL A 24 12.31 4.97 2.98
N THR A 25 11.49 3.99 2.61
CA THR A 25 10.86 3.06 3.55
C THR A 25 11.32 1.65 3.26
N PHE A 26 11.83 0.96 4.28
CA PHE A 26 12.09 -0.47 4.21
C PHE A 26 10.85 -1.22 4.65
N LEU A 27 10.46 -2.21 3.84
CA LEU A 27 9.28 -3.04 4.07
C LEU A 27 9.71 -4.49 4.18
N THR A 28 9.08 -5.18 5.12
CA THR A 28 9.23 -6.61 5.36
C THR A 28 7.85 -7.28 5.32
N LYS A 29 7.78 -8.62 5.39
CA LYS A 29 6.50 -9.34 5.34
C LYS A 29 5.65 -9.06 6.59
N GLU A 30 6.31 -8.74 7.68
CA GLU A 30 5.73 -8.35 8.97
C GLU A 30 4.95 -7.03 8.87
N ASP A 31 5.23 -6.21 7.85
CA ASP A 31 4.54 -4.94 7.58
C ASP A 31 3.31 -5.10 6.64
N SER A 32 2.97 -6.33 6.22
CA SER A 32 1.88 -6.61 5.27
C SER A 32 0.55 -5.96 5.64
N SER A 33 0.25 -5.85 6.94
CA SER A 33 -0.96 -5.20 7.46
C SER A 33 -1.12 -3.72 7.06
N VAL A 34 -0.04 -3.02 6.70
CA VAL A 34 -0.09 -1.60 6.28
C VAL A 34 0.12 -1.41 4.79
N PHE A 35 0.35 -2.48 4.01
CA PHE A 35 0.70 -2.38 2.60
C PHE A 35 -0.39 -1.71 1.76
N TYR A 36 -1.66 -2.06 2.00
CA TYR A 36 -2.78 -1.45 1.29
C TYR A 36 -2.83 0.06 1.51
N ASP A 37 -2.81 0.51 2.77
CA ASP A 37 -2.91 1.94 3.10
C ASP A 37 -1.66 2.70 2.65
N LEU A 38 -0.48 2.08 2.75
CA LEU A 38 0.77 2.67 2.26
C LEU A 38 0.75 2.85 0.75
N LYS A 39 0.25 1.86 0.01
CA LYS A 39 0.05 1.96 -1.45
C LYS A 39 -0.88 3.13 -1.79
N GLN A 40 -2.02 3.26 -1.10
CA GLN A 40 -2.93 4.39 -1.33
C GLN A 40 -2.24 5.73 -1.08
N ALA A 41 -1.53 5.87 0.04
CA ALA A 41 -0.81 7.10 0.38
C ALA A 41 0.24 7.51 -0.68
N ILE A 42 0.91 6.53 -1.30
CA ILE A 42 1.88 6.80 -2.37
C ILE A 42 1.18 7.17 -3.69
N LEU A 43 0.07 6.50 -4.03
CA LEU A 43 -0.70 6.80 -5.24
C LEU A 43 -1.40 8.17 -5.18
N GLU A 44 -1.79 8.62 -3.99
CA GLU A 44 -2.36 9.96 -3.76
C GLU A 44 -1.30 11.07 -3.85
N SER A 45 -0.02 10.73 -3.76
CA SER A 45 1.08 11.69 -3.82
C SER A 45 1.50 11.95 -5.27
N PRO A 46 1.24 13.15 -5.83
CA PRO A 46 1.58 13.47 -7.23
C PRO A 46 3.10 13.58 -7.46
N VAL A 47 3.88 13.72 -6.40
CA VAL A 47 5.35 13.82 -6.44
C VAL A 47 6.04 12.47 -6.21
N SER A 48 5.27 11.40 -6.12
CA SER A 48 5.76 10.05 -5.87
C SER A 48 5.28 9.09 -6.96
N SER A 49 6.09 8.08 -7.25
CA SER A 49 5.71 6.96 -8.10
C SER A 49 5.57 5.73 -7.22
N CYS A 50 4.45 5.01 -7.32
CA CYS A 50 4.26 3.78 -6.57
C CYS A 50 5.13 2.68 -7.19
N PRO A 51 6.03 2.05 -6.40
CA PRO A 51 6.85 0.95 -6.90
C PRO A 51 5.96 -0.24 -7.30
N PRO A 52 6.23 -0.90 -8.44
CA PRO A 52 5.41 -2.01 -8.94
C PRO A 52 5.38 -3.20 -7.96
N GLU A 53 6.44 -3.37 -7.17
CA GLU A 53 6.54 -4.41 -6.14
C GLU A 53 5.46 -4.25 -5.08
N LEU A 54 5.13 -3.01 -4.71
CA LEU A 54 4.04 -2.71 -3.77
C LEU A 54 2.69 -2.64 -4.47
N SER A 55 2.61 -2.07 -5.68
CA SER A 55 1.34 -1.91 -6.39
C SER A 55 0.68 -3.26 -6.70
N ASN A 56 1.50 -4.26 -7.03
CA ASN A 56 1.06 -5.59 -7.44
C ASN A 56 1.14 -6.62 -6.29
N HIS A 57 1.63 -6.22 -5.11
CA HIS A 57 1.74 -7.13 -3.97
C HIS A 57 0.36 -7.69 -3.58
N PRO A 58 0.21 -9.00 -3.30
CA PRO A 58 -1.07 -9.59 -2.90
C PRO A 58 -1.68 -8.91 -1.67
N ASP A 59 -0.86 -8.65 -0.64
CA ASP A 59 -1.32 -8.00 0.60
C ASP A 59 -1.66 -6.51 0.44
N ALA A 60 -1.37 -5.91 -0.71
CA ALA A 60 -1.70 -4.51 -1.02
C ALA A 60 -2.98 -4.36 -1.87
N GLN A 61 -3.68 -5.46 -2.19
CA GLN A 61 -4.87 -5.41 -3.05
C GLN A 61 -6.16 -5.12 -2.28
N HIS A 62 -6.23 -5.53 -1.02
CA HIS A 62 -7.45 -5.44 -0.22
C HIS A 62 -7.19 -4.74 1.10
N LYS A 63 -8.21 -4.02 1.60
CA LYS A 63 -8.15 -3.42 2.93
C LYS A 63 -7.97 -4.52 3.99
N PRO A 64 -6.99 -4.38 4.91
CA PRO A 64 -6.82 -5.29 6.02
C PRO A 64 -8.14 -5.50 6.78
N GLY A 65 -8.49 -6.75 7.08
CA GLY A 65 -9.75 -7.09 7.76
C GLY A 65 -10.97 -7.25 6.84
N THR A 66 -10.83 -7.07 5.51
CA THR A 66 -11.90 -7.41 4.56
C THR A 66 -12.02 -8.93 4.40
N ILE A 67 -13.18 -9.50 4.72
CA ILE A 67 -13.46 -10.92 4.46
C ILE A 67 -13.61 -11.12 2.95
N LEU A 68 -12.64 -11.79 2.33
CA LEU A 68 -12.72 -12.17 0.92
C LEU A 68 -13.66 -13.37 0.78
N THR A 69 -14.90 -13.13 0.34
CA THR A 69 -15.78 -14.19 -0.16
C THR A 69 -15.20 -14.69 -1.48
N LYS A 70 -14.46 -15.81 -1.41
CA LYS A 70 -13.87 -16.45 -2.59
C LYS A 70 -15.00 -16.87 -3.53
N LYS A 71 -15.26 -16.10 -4.59
CA LYS A 71 -16.23 -16.46 -5.63
C LYS A 71 -15.73 -17.77 -6.27
N ARG A 72 -16.44 -18.86 -6.01
CA ARG A 72 -16.18 -20.20 -6.56
C ARG A 72 -16.10 -20.05 -8.08
N ARG A 73 -14.95 -20.39 -8.67
CA ARG A 73 -14.78 -20.48 -10.13
C ARG A 73 -15.90 -21.39 -10.65
N GLU A 74 -16.75 -20.87 -11.53
CA GLU A 74 -17.65 -21.71 -12.32
C GLU A 74 -16.76 -22.55 -13.23
N GLU A 75 -16.68 -23.85 -12.93
CA GLU A 75 -16.11 -24.83 -13.85
C GLU A 75 -17.04 -24.92 -15.05
N THR A 76 -16.60 -24.36 -16.18
CA THR A 76 -17.29 -24.52 -17.46
C THR A 76 -17.18 -25.98 -17.86
N ILE A 77 -18.23 -26.76 -17.60
CA ILE A 77 -18.39 -28.11 -18.12
C ILE A 77 -18.69 -27.97 -19.61
N PHE A 78 -17.73 -28.32 -20.46
CA PHE A 78 -18.01 -28.59 -21.88
C PHE A 78 -18.67 -29.98 -21.94
N ALA A 79 -19.91 -30.00 -22.41
CA ALA A 79 -20.64 -31.20 -22.80
C ALA A 79 -20.34 -31.55 -24.27
#